data_AF-A0A507BXJ2-F1
#
_entry.id   AF-A0A507BXJ2-F1
#
_cell.length_a   1.000
_cell.length_b   1.000
_cell.length_c   1.000
_cell.angle_alpha   90.00
_cell.angle_beta   90.00
_cell.angle_gamma   90.00
#
_symmetry.space_group_name_H-M   'P 1'
#
loop_
_entity.id
_entity.type
_entity.pdbx_description
1 polymer ?
#
loop_
_entity_poly.entity_id
_entity_poly.type
_entity_poly.pdbx_seq_one_letter_code
_entity_poly.pdbx_strand_id
1 'polypeptide(L)'
;MVAKNRSKIPKLFCRGAPMVEVRRDLIGVSTNKSWADVKALNWDLVKDSQRGKHKDTDLKSPAQHCEYMYLAHTEGWSYSGRLKYLLQCRSIVVMHPLNYIQHFHHLLNGNDSSPDQNVVQVSLPFGKHLDEAMNSLLSKRETDWEEKVLSNSWDNLREKYLTPAANNCYWRRQFRAYGALQKFKPSIELKAGLLGLPGAVRPFYTRVGL
;
A
#
# COMPACT_ATOMS: atom_id res chain seq x y z
N MET A 1 15.30 23.61 -3.31
CA MET A 1 15.00 23.16 -4.68
C MET A 1 14.77 21.66 -4.64
N VAL A 2 13.52 21.21 -4.83
CA VAL A 2 13.22 19.77 -4.87
C VAL A 2 13.68 19.24 -6.23
N ALA A 3 14.45 18.16 -6.23
CA ALA A 3 15.00 17.57 -7.45
C ALA A 3 13.84 17.22 -8.41
N LYS A 4 13.84 17.87 -9.57
CA LYS A 4 12.91 17.59 -10.66
C LYS A 4 13.06 16.12 -11.05
N ASN A 5 11.97 15.36 -11.03
CA ASN A 5 11.91 13.90 -11.15
C ASN A 5 12.19 13.36 -12.58
N ARG A 6 13.02 14.09 -13.34
CA ARG A 6 13.21 13.97 -14.79
C ARG A 6 13.92 12.68 -15.24
N SER A 7 14.40 11.87 -14.31
CA SER A 7 15.15 10.64 -14.60
C SER A 7 14.34 9.35 -14.45
N LYS A 8 13.06 9.42 -14.01
CA LYS A 8 12.26 8.21 -13.82
C LYS A 8 11.75 7.63 -15.15
N ILE A 9 11.68 6.30 -15.23
CA ILE A 9 11.17 5.56 -16.38
C ILE A 9 9.66 5.87 -16.53
N PRO A 10 9.19 6.40 -17.67
CA PRO A 10 7.80 6.82 -17.87
C PRO A 10 6.90 5.63 -18.22
N LYS A 11 6.87 4.60 -17.36
CA LYS A 11 6.03 3.41 -17.50
C LYS A 11 5.30 3.09 -16.21
N LEU A 12 4.12 2.49 -16.33
CA LEU A 12 3.43 1.85 -15.22
C LEU A 12 4.16 0.59 -14.81
N PHE A 13 4.62 0.53 -13.57
CA PHE A 13 5.38 -0.60 -13.07
C PHE A 13 4.64 -1.41 -12.02
N CYS A 14 4.73 -2.73 -12.14
CA CYS A 14 4.36 -3.67 -11.09
C CYS A 14 5.04 -5.02 -11.28
N ARG A 15 5.55 -5.57 -10.18
CA ARG A 15 5.94 -6.98 -10.06
C ARG A 15 5.15 -7.59 -8.90
N GLY A 16 4.30 -8.59 -9.16
CA GLY A 16 3.43 -9.12 -8.10
C GLY A 16 2.89 -10.51 -8.39
N ALA A 17 2.46 -11.20 -7.35
CA ALA A 17 1.83 -12.51 -7.48
C ALA A 17 0.38 -12.37 -7.99
N PRO A 18 -0.04 -13.10 -9.05
CA PRO A 18 -1.37 -13.00 -9.67
C PRO A 18 -2.47 -13.75 -8.88
N MET A 19 -2.51 -13.56 -7.56
CA MET A 19 -3.32 -14.37 -6.63
C MET A 19 -4.82 -14.12 -6.71
N VAL A 20 -5.22 -12.88 -7.01
CA VAL A 20 -6.62 -12.43 -7.01
C VAL A 20 -6.98 -11.81 -8.35
N GLU A 21 -8.28 -11.71 -8.64
CA GLU A 21 -8.81 -11.26 -9.93
C GLU A 21 -8.27 -9.89 -10.35
N VAL A 22 -8.31 -8.89 -9.46
CA VAL A 22 -7.80 -7.54 -9.75
C VAL A 22 -6.33 -7.51 -10.16
N ARG A 23 -5.50 -8.44 -9.67
CA ARG A 23 -4.09 -8.55 -10.07
C ARG A 23 -3.94 -9.21 -11.43
N ARG A 24 -4.74 -10.24 -11.71
CA ARG A 24 -4.77 -10.90 -13.02
C ARG A 24 -5.26 -9.95 -14.10
N ASP A 25 -6.31 -9.18 -13.80
CA ASP A 25 -6.84 -8.12 -14.66
C ASP A 25 -5.74 -7.09 -14.99
N LEU A 26 -5.12 -6.47 -13.97
CA LEU A 26 -4.00 -5.53 -14.17
C LEU A 26 -2.89 -6.09 -15.06
N ILE A 27 -2.45 -7.34 -14.82
CA ILE A 27 -1.38 -7.98 -15.60
C ILE A 27 -1.84 -8.25 -17.04
N GLY A 28 -3.04 -8.80 -17.21
CA GLY A 28 -3.60 -9.12 -18.53
C GLY A 28 -3.73 -7.89 -19.41
N VAL A 29 -4.35 -6.82 -18.91
CA VAL A 29 -4.62 -5.60 -19.69
C VAL A 29 -3.36 -4.80 -20.00
N SER A 30 -2.30 -4.99 -19.21
CA SER A 30 -1.00 -4.34 -19.40
C SER A 30 -0.08 -5.12 -20.34
N THR A 31 -0.45 -6.34 -20.73
CA THR A 31 0.38 -7.18 -21.61
C THR A 31 0.54 -6.50 -22.98
N ASN A 32 1.77 -6.44 -23.48
CA ASN A 32 2.13 -5.80 -24.76
C ASN A 32 1.78 -4.30 -24.88
N LYS A 33 1.50 -3.62 -23.77
CA LYS A 33 1.28 -2.17 -23.76
C LYS A 33 2.63 -1.43 -23.66
N SER A 34 2.85 -0.46 -24.55
CA SER A 34 4.10 0.34 -24.57
C SER A 34 4.30 1.15 -23.29
N TRP A 35 3.20 1.60 -22.67
CA TRP A 35 3.19 2.33 -21.40
C TRP A 35 3.41 1.44 -20.17
N ALA A 36 3.44 0.11 -20.32
CA ALA A 36 3.51 -0.82 -19.20
C ALA A 36 4.87 -1.49 -19.06
N ASP A 37 5.27 -1.67 -17.80
CA ASP A 37 6.22 -2.67 -17.34
C ASP A 37 5.60 -3.41 -16.15
N VAL A 38 4.52 -4.14 -16.42
CA VAL A 38 3.71 -4.86 -15.44
C VAL A 38 3.82 -6.35 -15.72
N LYS A 39 4.28 -7.13 -14.74
CA LYS A 39 4.44 -8.59 -14.89
C LYS A 39 4.10 -9.35 -13.61
N ALA A 40 3.62 -10.57 -13.79
CA ALA A 40 3.57 -11.54 -12.70
C ALA A 40 4.98 -11.88 -12.23
N LEU A 41 5.18 -12.00 -10.92
CA LEU A 41 6.41 -12.57 -10.38
C LEU A 41 6.40 -14.10 -10.56
N ASN A 42 7.50 -14.63 -11.09
CA ASN A 42 7.73 -16.07 -11.11
C ASN A 42 8.44 -16.48 -9.80
N TRP A 43 7.67 -16.98 -8.85
CA TRP A 43 8.19 -17.37 -7.53
C TRP A 43 9.13 -18.57 -7.58
N ASP A 44 9.00 -19.45 -8.57
CA ASP A 44 9.87 -20.60 -8.68
C ASP A 44 11.27 -20.18 -9.14
N LEU A 45 11.36 -19.24 -10.09
CA LEU A 45 12.64 -18.60 -10.44
C LEU A 45 13.26 -17.85 -9.26
N VAL A 46 12.45 -17.16 -8.44
CA VAL A 46 12.95 -16.48 -7.23
C VAL A 46 13.54 -17.49 -6.23
N LYS A 47 12.87 -18.60 -5.98
CA LYS A 47 13.37 -19.67 -5.09
C LYS A 47 14.65 -20.30 -5.65
N ASP A 48 14.70 -20.55 -6.94
CA ASP A 48 15.87 -21.13 -7.60
C ASP A 48 17.06 -20.18 -7.57
N SER A 49 16.82 -18.87 -7.69
CA SER A 49 17.85 -17.85 -7.52
C SER A 49 18.42 -17.80 -6.11
N GLN A 50 17.57 -17.90 -5.08
CA GLN A 50 18.03 -18.00 -3.68
C GLN A 50 18.89 -19.24 -3.41
N ARG A 51 18.72 -20.30 -4.21
CA ARG A 51 19.55 -21.52 -4.19
C ARG A 51 20.78 -21.44 -5.10
N GLY A 52 21.03 -20.30 -5.75
CA GLY A 52 22.16 -20.08 -6.66
C GLY A 52 21.98 -20.64 -8.07
N LYS A 53 20.78 -21.10 -8.45
CA LYS A 53 20.52 -21.77 -9.75
C LYS A 53 20.17 -20.79 -10.88
N HIS A 54 19.68 -19.60 -10.55
CA HIS A 54 19.32 -18.57 -11.52
C HIS A 54 19.77 -17.18 -11.04
N LYS A 55 20.21 -16.32 -11.96
CA LYS A 55 20.67 -14.96 -11.62
C LYS A 55 19.62 -13.88 -11.89
N ASP A 56 18.76 -14.07 -12.89
CA ASP A 56 17.72 -13.10 -13.24
C ASP A 56 16.34 -13.65 -12.88
N THR A 57 15.67 -12.95 -11.97
CA THR A 57 14.32 -13.28 -11.48
C THR A 57 13.31 -12.20 -11.81
N ASP A 58 13.76 -11.08 -12.39
CA ASP A 58 13.00 -9.83 -12.53
C ASP A 58 12.34 -9.33 -11.22
N LEU A 59 12.78 -9.85 -10.05
CA LEU A 59 12.38 -9.37 -8.75
C LEU A 59 13.07 -8.04 -8.48
N LYS A 60 12.29 -7.00 -8.24
CA LYS A 60 12.80 -5.66 -7.92
C LYS A 60 12.68 -5.39 -6.43
N SER A 61 13.73 -4.80 -5.85
CA SER A 61 13.69 -4.26 -4.49
C SER A 61 12.74 -3.05 -4.41
N PRO A 62 12.27 -2.66 -3.21
CA PRO A 62 11.48 -1.43 -3.07
C PRO A 62 12.17 -0.18 -3.63
N ALA A 63 13.50 -0.07 -3.48
CA ALA A 63 14.25 1.05 -4.04
C ALA A 63 14.23 1.08 -5.57
N GLN A 64 14.35 -0.09 -6.22
CA GLN A 64 14.27 -0.21 -7.68
C GLN A 64 12.87 0.12 -8.23
N HIS A 65 11.80 -0.05 -7.44
CA HIS A 65 10.48 0.44 -7.86
C HIS A 65 10.50 1.95 -8.04
N CYS A 66 11.26 2.68 -7.23
CA CYS A 66 11.32 4.13 -7.29
C CYS A 66 12.01 4.67 -8.57
N GLU A 67 12.56 3.81 -9.42
CA GLU A 67 13.06 4.21 -10.74
C GLU A 67 11.91 4.53 -11.72
N TYR A 68 10.68 4.11 -11.43
CA TYR A 68 9.52 4.28 -12.32
C TYR A 68 8.63 5.44 -11.91
N MET A 69 8.15 6.19 -12.90
CA MET A 69 7.29 7.36 -12.70
C MET A 69 5.89 6.98 -12.21
N TYR A 70 5.37 5.85 -12.68
CA TYR A 70 4.03 5.36 -12.33
C TYR A 70 4.12 3.99 -11.65
N LEU A 71 3.51 3.87 -10.48
CA LEU A 71 3.53 2.64 -9.68
C LEU A 71 2.12 2.09 -9.51
N ALA A 72 1.86 0.90 -10.03
CA ALA A 72 0.55 0.30 -9.90
C ALA A 72 0.36 -0.27 -8.48
N HIS A 73 -0.77 0.04 -7.86
CA HIS A 73 -1.21 -0.60 -6.63
C HIS A 73 -2.52 -1.36 -6.82
N THR A 74 -2.53 -2.59 -6.31
CA THR A 74 -3.70 -3.46 -6.25
C THR A 74 -3.76 -4.18 -4.91
N GLU A 75 -4.98 -4.47 -4.48
CA GLU A 75 -5.25 -5.29 -3.31
C GLU A 75 -4.86 -6.76 -3.54
N GLY A 76 -4.82 -7.53 -2.46
CA GLY A 76 -4.64 -8.98 -2.49
C GLY A 76 -5.88 -9.67 -1.94
N TRP A 77 -5.68 -10.67 -1.08
CA TRP A 77 -6.75 -11.22 -0.25
C TRP A 77 -7.30 -10.21 0.78
N SER A 78 -6.54 -9.16 1.05
CA SER A 78 -6.91 -8.01 1.86
C SER A 78 -6.13 -6.79 1.35
N TYR A 79 -5.93 -5.78 2.20
CA TYR A 79 -5.05 -4.66 1.89
C TYR A 79 -3.66 -5.18 1.52
N SER A 80 -3.01 -4.52 0.56
CA SER A 80 -1.66 -4.86 0.17
C SER A 80 -0.68 -3.96 0.90
N GLY A 81 0.16 -4.55 1.76
CA GLY A 81 1.21 -3.85 2.51
C GLY A 81 2.26 -3.14 1.64
N ARG A 82 2.20 -3.33 0.31
CA ARG A 82 3.03 -2.63 -0.68
C ARG A 82 2.73 -1.13 -0.76
N LEU A 83 1.48 -0.69 -0.57
CA LEU A 83 1.07 0.70 -0.87
C LEU A 83 1.95 1.73 -0.18
N LYS A 84 2.16 1.54 1.13
CA LYS A 84 2.96 2.45 1.95
C LYS A 84 4.41 2.60 1.50
N TYR A 85 4.96 1.67 0.73
CA TYR A 85 6.32 1.78 0.17
C TYR A 85 6.31 2.51 -1.18
N LEU A 86 5.30 2.29 -2.02
CA LEU A 86 5.16 3.00 -3.31
C LEU A 86 4.99 4.51 -3.11
N LEU A 87 4.22 4.89 -2.09
CA LEU A 87 4.01 6.29 -1.68
C LEU A 87 5.32 6.99 -1.22
N GLN A 88 6.41 6.26 -1.04
CA GLN A 88 7.71 6.80 -0.62
C GLN A 88 8.67 7.04 -1.78
N CYS A 89 8.27 6.74 -3.03
CA CYS A 89 9.16 6.79 -4.18
C CYS A 89 9.20 8.15 -4.92
N ARG A 90 8.37 9.11 -4.49
CA ARG A 90 8.04 10.31 -5.28
C ARG A 90 7.64 9.91 -6.70
N SER A 91 6.72 8.96 -6.81
CA SER A 91 6.13 8.46 -8.06
C SER A 91 4.62 8.61 -7.97
N ILE A 92 3.94 8.71 -9.10
CA ILE A 92 2.47 8.72 -9.11
C ILE A 92 1.99 7.28 -8.89
N VAL A 93 1.25 7.06 -7.80
CA VAL A 93 0.61 5.78 -7.55
C VAL A 93 -0.71 5.71 -8.31
N VAL A 94 -0.83 4.73 -9.19
CA VAL A 94 -2.03 4.44 -9.98
C VAL A 94 -2.72 3.22 -9.37
N MET A 95 -3.96 3.35 -8.95
CA MET A 95 -4.63 2.33 -8.13
C MET A 95 -6.12 2.27 -8.41
N HIS A 96 -6.77 1.17 -8.03
CA HIS A 96 -8.23 1.12 -8.01
C HIS A 96 -8.79 1.69 -6.69
N PRO A 97 -10.08 2.04 -6.63
CA PRO A 97 -10.77 2.30 -5.37
C PRO A 97 -10.63 1.11 -4.41
N LEU A 98 -10.19 1.37 -3.17
CA LEU A 98 -9.86 0.33 -2.19
C LEU A 98 -11.09 -0.21 -1.47
N ASN A 99 -11.15 -1.52 -1.25
CA ASN A 99 -12.16 -2.15 -0.39
C ASN A 99 -11.60 -2.44 1.01
N TYR A 100 -10.32 -2.77 1.11
CA TYR A 100 -9.61 -3.06 2.33
C TYR A 100 -8.78 -1.86 2.78
N ILE A 101 -9.07 -1.39 4.00
CA ILE A 101 -8.47 -0.18 4.54
C ILE A 101 -7.33 -0.48 5.53
N GLN A 102 -6.30 0.36 5.48
CA GLN A 102 -5.33 0.55 6.55
C GLN A 102 -5.59 1.90 7.23
N HIS A 103 -5.00 2.12 8.41
CA HIS A 103 -5.23 3.31 9.23
C HIS A 103 -4.99 4.63 8.51
N PHE A 104 -4.12 4.68 7.49
CA PHE A 104 -3.79 5.90 6.75
C PHE A 104 -4.57 6.07 5.44
N HIS A 105 -5.35 5.08 4.99
CA HIS A 105 -5.99 5.13 3.66
C HIS A 105 -6.99 6.27 3.49
N HIS A 106 -7.57 6.78 4.60
CA HIS A 106 -8.45 7.94 4.58
C HIS A 106 -7.76 9.26 4.16
N LEU A 107 -6.42 9.27 4.12
CA LEU A 107 -5.63 10.41 3.67
C LEU A 107 -5.37 10.39 2.15
N LEU A 108 -5.74 9.29 1.48
CA LEU A 108 -5.59 9.17 0.04
C LEU A 108 -6.69 9.96 -0.66
N ASN A 109 -6.32 10.72 -1.68
CA ASN A 109 -7.22 11.54 -2.46
C ASN A 109 -6.97 11.29 -3.94
N GLY A 110 -7.90 10.56 -4.56
CA GLY A 110 -7.90 10.24 -5.99
C GLY A 110 -8.80 11.12 -6.84
N ASN A 111 -9.37 12.20 -6.27
CA ASN A 111 -10.26 13.10 -7.01
C ASN A 111 -9.45 14.02 -7.93
N ASP A 112 -9.59 13.84 -9.25
CA ASP A 112 -8.87 14.60 -10.28
C ASP A 112 -9.14 16.12 -10.26
N SER A 113 -10.27 16.55 -9.70
CA SER A 113 -10.61 17.97 -9.55
C SER A 113 -10.10 18.57 -8.24
N SER A 114 -9.53 17.77 -7.34
CA SER A 114 -9.07 18.23 -6.04
C SER A 114 -7.66 18.82 -6.13
N PRO A 115 -7.42 20.01 -5.54
CA PRO A 115 -6.07 20.54 -5.44
C PRO A 115 -5.16 19.66 -4.57
N ASP A 116 -5.73 18.80 -3.72
CA ASP A 116 -5.00 17.93 -2.78
C ASP A 116 -4.87 16.49 -3.29
N GLN A 117 -5.10 16.25 -4.59
CA GLN A 117 -4.92 14.94 -5.21
C GLN A 117 -3.50 14.41 -4.93
N ASN A 118 -3.39 13.17 -4.46
CA ASN A 118 -2.11 12.55 -4.08
C ASN A 118 -1.92 11.11 -4.59
N VAL A 119 -2.94 10.57 -5.26
CA VAL A 119 -2.93 9.31 -6.00
C VAL A 119 -3.83 9.44 -7.23
N VAL A 120 -3.69 8.53 -8.18
CA VAL A 120 -4.60 8.43 -9.34
C VAL A 120 -5.47 7.19 -9.15
N GLN A 121 -6.79 7.38 -9.12
CA GLN A 121 -7.75 6.30 -9.01
C GLN A 121 -8.33 5.92 -10.37
N VAL A 122 -8.23 4.64 -10.74
CA VAL A 122 -8.74 4.07 -11.98
C VAL A 122 -9.79 3.02 -11.63
N SER A 123 -11.00 3.20 -12.15
CA SER A 123 -12.11 2.28 -11.89
C SER A 123 -11.84 0.87 -12.40
N LEU A 124 -12.39 -0.13 -11.72
CA LEU A 124 -12.42 -1.51 -12.18
C LEU A 124 -13.62 -1.74 -13.11
N PRO A 125 -13.54 -2.70 -14.06
CA PRO A 125 -12.35 -3.48 -14.40
C PRO A 125 -11.31 -2.62 -15.15
N PHE A 126 -10.02 -2.88 -14.94
CA PHE A 126 -8.94 -2.11 -15.56
C PHE A 126 -8.99 -2.16 -17.08
N GLY A 127 -9.49 -3.26 -17.67
CA GLY A 127 -9.60 -3.42 -19.12
C GLY A 127 -10.42 -2.34 -19.83
N LYS A 128 -11.27 -1.61 -19.10
CA LYS A 128 -12.07 -0.51 -19.66
C LYS A 128 -11.44 0.87 -19.50
N HIS A 129 -10.55 1.06 -18.52
CA HIS A 129 -10.20 2.39 -18.03
C HIS A 129 -8.69 2.65 -17.95
N LEU A 130 -7.87 1.61 -17.85
CA LEU A 130 -6.44 1.80 -17.56
C LEU A 130 -5.66 2.36 -18.76
N ASP A 131 -6.01 1.97 -19.99
CA ASP A 131 -5.31 2.45 -21.19
C ASP A 131 -5.50 3.97 -21.37
N GLU A 132 -6.74 4.44 -21.29
CA GLU A 132 -7.06 5.87 -21.32
C GLU A 132 -6.39 6.63 -20.17
N ALA A 133 -6.46 6.10 -18.95
CA ALA A 133 -5.81 6.71 -17.80
C ALA A 133 -4.30 6.85 -18.02
N MET A 134 -3.61 5.81 -18.49
CA MET A 134 -2.17 5.85 -18.72
C MET A 134 -1.79 6.79 -19.86
N ASN A 135 -2.56 6.83 -20.96
CA ASN A 135 -2.33 7.79 -22.05
C ASN A 135 -2.50 9.24 -21.56
N SER A 136 -3.52 9.51 -20.73
CA SER A 136 -3.74 10.81 -20.08
C SER A 136 -2.61 11.19 -19.12
N LEU A 137 -2.10 10.24 -18.34
CA LEU A 137 -0.95 10.49 -17.46
C LEU A 137 0.31 10.82 -18.26
N LEU A 138 0.57 10.07 -19.34
CA LEU A 138 1.72 10.31 -20.20
C LEU A 138 1.67 11.67 -20.90
N SER A 139 0.49 12.16 -21.28
CA SER A 139 0.34 13.49 -21.88
C SER A 139 0.45 14.63 -20.87
N LYS A 140 0.21 14.36 -19.59
CA LYS A 140 0.35 15.32 -18.48
C LYS A 140 1.75 15.34 -17.84
N ARG A 141 2.72 14.62 -18.40
CA ARG A 141 4.09 14.67 -17.89
C ARG A 141 4.66 16.08 -17.93
N GLU A 142 5.47 16.38 -16.93
CA GLU A 142 6.21 17.64 -16.82
C GLU A 142 5.31 18.88 -16.76
N THR A 143 4.04 18.68 -16.39
CA THR A 143 3.07 19.75 -16.13
C THR A 143 3.03 20.10 -14.64
N ASP A 144 2.46 21.25 -14.31
CA ASP A 144 2.24 21.66 -12.91
C ASP A 144 1.33 20.69 -12.15
N TRP A 145 0.40 20.03 -12.85
CA TRP A 145 -0.44 19.00 -12.25
C TRP A 145 0.39 17.81 -11.75
N GLU A 146 1.35 17.33 -12.54
CA GLU A 146 2.21 16.19 -12.17
C GLU A 146 3.01 16.51 -10.92
N GLU A 147 3.66 17.68 -10.89
CA GLU A 147 4.46 18.13 -9.74
C GLU A 147 3.59 18.31 -8.49
N LYS A 148 2.35 18.78 -8.65
CA LYS A 148 1.41 18.94 -7.55
C LYS A 148 0.98 17.61 -6.96
N VAL A 149 0.61 16.62 -7.78
CA VAL A 149 0.25 15.28 -7.28
C VAL A 149 1.44 14.61 -6.58
N LEU A 150 2.64 14.72 -7.17
CA LEU A 150 3.87 14.22 -6.56
C LEU A 150 4.16 14.87 -5.20
N SER A 151 4.04 16.19 -5.11
CA SER A 151 4.32 16.95 -3.88
C SER A 151 3.27 16.69 -2.82
N ASN A 152 1.98 16.65 -3.18
CA ASN A 152 0.91 16.29 -2.26
C ASN A 152 1.11 14.89 -1.65
N SER A 153 1.53 13.92 -2.46
CA SER A 153 1.83 12.57 -1.97
C SER A 153 3.07 12.57 -1.06
N TRP A 154 4.14 13.25 -1.49
CA TRP A 154 5.39 13.29 -0.73
C TRP A 154 5.26 14.05 0.59
N ASP A 155 4.80 15.30 0.53
CA ASP A 155 4.79 16.22 1.67
C ASP A 155 3.74 15.80 2.71
N ASN A 156 2.54 15.40 2.27
CA ASN A 156 1.47 15.04 3.20
C ASN A 156 1.56 13.59 3.67
N LEU A 157 1.99 12.65 2.83
CA LEU A 157 2.04 11.24 3.24
C LEU A 157 3.44 10.89 3.74
N ARG A 158 4.45 10.87 2.88
CA ARG A 158 5.81 10.42 3.24
C ARG A 158 6.43 11.25 4.36
N GLU A 159 6.43 12.58 4.22
CA GLU A 159 7.13 13.49 5.15
C GLU A 159 6.30 13.83 6.40
N LYS A 160 5.03 13.43 6.45
CA LYS A 160 4.13 13.78 7.55
C LYS A 160 3.44 12.55 8.15
N TYR A 161 2.42 11.99 7.49
CA TYR A 161 1.56 10.96 8.11
C TYR A 161 2.11 9.54 8.10
N LEU A 162 3.08 9.23 7.23
CA LEU A 162 3.70 7.89 7.11
C LEU A 162 5.10 7.82 7.73
N THR A 163 5.55 8.87 8.41
CA THR A 163 6.81 8.85 9.15
C THR A 163 6.78 7.80 10.29
N PRO A 164 7.93 7.27 10.72
CA PRO A 164 7.99 6.39 11.89
C PRO A 164 7.37 7.04 13.14
N ALA A 165 7.60 8.33 13.35
CA ALA A 165 7.05 9.09 14.47
C ALA A 165 5.51 9.19 14.40
N ALA A 166 4.94 9.49 13.23
CA ALA A 166 3.49 9.55 13.03
C ALA A 166 2.83 8.17 13.25
N ASN A 167 3.42 7.09 12.72
CA ASN A 167 2.94 5.74 12.96
C ASN A 167 2.96 5.38 14.46
N ASN A 168 4.04 5.70 15.17
CA ASN A 168 4.13 5.49 16.62
C ASN A 168 3.09 6.34 17.38
N CYS A 169 2.86 7.58 16.96
CA CYS A 169 1.83 8.45 17.54
C CYS A 169 0.44 7.86 17.38
N TYR A 170 0.08 7.40 16.17
CA TYR A 170 -1.19 6.75 15.88
C TYR A 170 -1.43 5.55 16.81
N TRP A 171 -0.46 4.62 16.89
CA TRP A 171 -0.58 3.44 17.74
C TRP A 171 -0.70 3.77 19.23
N ARG A 172 0.12 4.70 19.72
CA ARG A 172 0.03 5.14 21.13
C ARG A 172 -1.33 5.74 21.45
N ARG A 173 -1.88 6.57 20.56
CA ARG A 173 -3.22 7.15 20.74
C ARG A 173 -4.30 6.08 20.68
N GLN A 174 -4.21 5.16 19.72
CA GLN A 174 -5.16 4.04 19.56
C GLN A 174 -5.24 3.18 20.82
N PHE A 175 -4.09 2.76 21.37
CA PHE A 175 -4.07 1.92 22.56
C PHE A 175 -4.55 2.66 23.81
N ARG A 176 -4.22 3.95 23.96
CA ARG A 176 -4.73 4.77 25.07
C ARG A 176 -6.26 4.92 25.00
N ALA A 177 -6.79 5.23 23.82
CA ALA A 177 -8.24 5.37 23.61
C ALA A 177 -8.96 4.04 23.86
N TYR A 178 -8.44 2.94 23.32
CA TYR A 178 -8.99 1.60 23.57
C TYR A 178 -8.94 1.23 25.06
N GLY A 179 -7.83 1.53 25.74
CA GLY A 179 -7.67 1.30 27.18
C GLY A 179 -8.70 2.06 28.03
N ALA A 180 -9.00 3.31 27.67
CA ALA A 180 -9.99 4.14 28.38
C ALA A 180 -11.43 3.61 28.26
N LEU A 181 -11.73 2.76 27.27
CA LEU A 181 -13.04 2.14 27.09
C LEU A 181 -13.21 0.83 27.87
N GLN A 182 -12.13 0.29 28.45
CA GLN A 182 -12.21 -0.99 29.16
C GLN A 182 -13.00 -0.81 30.46
N LYS A 183 -14.06 -1.61 30.62
CA LYS A 183 -14.87 -1.66 31.85
C LYS A 183 -14.29 -2.61 32.90
N PHE A 184 -13.03 -2.98 32.75
CA PHE A 184 -12.34 -3.89 33.64
C PHE A 184 -10.87 -3.51 33.81
N LYS A 185 -10.27 -3.96 34.91
CA LYS A 185 -8.82 -3.85 35.13
C LYS A 185 -8.13 -5.15 34.66
N PRO A 186 -7.22 -5.09 33.68
CA PRO A 186 -6.43 -6.27 33.31
C PRO A 186 -5.60 -6.75 34.51
N SER A 187 -5.55 -8.07 34.72
CA SER A 187 -4.69 -8.71 35.71
C SER A 187 -3.75 -9.70 35.03
N ILE A 188 -2.51 -9.77 35.52
CA ILE A 188 -1.53 -10.80 35.13
C ILE A 188 -1.66 -12.05 36.00
N GLU A 189 -2.50 -12.02 37.04
CA GLU A 189 -2.78 -13.18 37.88
C GLU A 189 -3.63 -14.19 37.10
N LEU A 190 -3.06 -15.35 36.82
CA LEU A 190 -3.80 -16.52 36.37
C LEU A 190 -4.53 -17.09 37.59
N LYS A 191 -5.76 -16.66 37.83
CA LYS A 191 -6.60 -17.32 38.84
C LYS A 191 -7.04 -18.68 38.32
N ALA A 192 -6.71 -19.75 39.05
CA ALA A 192 -7.31 -21.07 38.84
C ALA A 192 -8.84 -20.90 38.85
N GLY A 193 -9.47 -21.20 37.72
CA GLY A 193 -10.91 -21.07 37.59
C GLY A 193 -11.63 -21.97 38.59
N LEU A 194 -12.67 -21.41 39.18
CA LEU A 194 -13.62 -21.99 40.12
C LEU A 194 -14.53 -23.08 39.48
N LEU A 195 -13.93 -24.00 38.73
CA LEU A 195 -14.53 -25.25 38.27
C LEU A 195 -13.41 -26.26 38.42
N GLY A 196 -13.59 -27.30 39.24
CA GLY A 196 -12.61 -28.36 39.49
C GLY A 196 -12.30 -29.23 38.26
N LEU A 197 -11.95 -28.61 37.13
CA LEU A 197 -11.48 -29.25 35.91
C LEU A 197 -10.01 -28.89 35.71
N PRO A 198 -9.09 -29.86 35.74
CA PRO A 198 -7.68 -29.60 35.50
C PRO A 198 -7.48 -29.08 34.06
N GLY A 199 -6.77 -27.95 33.91
CA GLY A 199 -6.14 -27.57 32.64
C GLY A 199 -6.75 -26.41 31.84
N ALA A 200 -7.85 -25.79 32.27
CA ALA A 200 -8.40 -24.63 31.57
C ALA A 200 -8.04 -23.29 32.25
N VAL A 201 -6.94 -22.67 31.82
CA VAL A 201 -6.57 -21.32 32.25
C VAL A 201 -7.26 -20.28 31.34
N ARG A 202 -8.10 -19.42 31.91
CA ARG A 202 -8.66 -18.24 31.21
C ARG A 202 -8.19 -16.95 31.90
N PRO A 203 -7.83 -15.89 31.15
CA PRO A 203 -7.54 -14.59 31.75
C PRO A 203 -8.80 -14.04 32.44
N PHE A 204 -8.67 -13.67 33.71
CA PHE A 204 -9.75 -13.10 34.52
C PHE A 204 -9.71 -11.57 34.44
N TYR A 205 -10.87 -10.93 34.43
CA TYR A 205 -11.02 -9.48 34.35
C TYR A 205 -11.91 -8.99 35.51
N THR A 206 -11.45 -8.06 36.33
CA THR A 206 -12.27 -7.44 37.38
C THR A 206 -13.07 -6.29 36.80
N ARG A 207 -14.41 -6.39 36.77
CA ARG A 207 -15.29 -5.26 36.44
C ARG A 207 -15.01 -4.11 37.41
N VAL A 208 -14.77 -2.93 36.87
CA VAL A 208 -14.78 -1.70 37.67
C VAL A 208 -16.24 -1.25 37.73
N GLY A 209 -16.81 -1.19 38.94
CA GLY A 209 -18.18 -0.73 39.16
C GLY A 209 -18.37 0.70 38.65
N LEU A 210 -19.54 0.97 38.09
CA LEU A 210 -20.03 2.33 37.83
C LEU A 210 -20.39 3.00 39.15
#